data_AF-A0A7S1WPJ9-F1
#
_entry.id   AF-A0A7S1WPJ9-F1
#
_cell.length_a   1.000
_cell.length_b   1.000
_cell.length_c   1.000
_cell.angle_alpha   90.00
_cell.angle_beta   90.00
_cell.angle_gamma   90.00
#
_symmetry.space_group_name_H-M   'P 1'
#
loop_
_entity.id
_entity.type
_entity.pdbx_description
1 polymer ?
#
loop_
_entity_poly.entity_id
_entity_poly.type
_entity_poly.pdbx_seq_one_letter_code
_entity_poly.pdbx_strand_id
1 'polypeptide(L)'
;APLATVAALPAAASRPALPPATRQQACAEVLHEFSGIPFFALEVGGTAVREGALAGQRRVQHGPPAEQEPCPPLVLGRNMQSGFWQRLLSEQAFNALSRQHLQIEVSEEGCSGGPIIFLVRNLSERNPIRVSTSLEDCALEAAIPLQRDQRRLLNHGDVILVNPNKGSTLWFIFRNLTAGCSRQPFAAFAALPTSSAREA
;
A
#
# COMPACT_ATOMS: atom_id res chain seq x y z
N ALA A 1 3.20 64.87 -37.52
CA ALA A 1 4.61 64.75 -37.96
C ALA A 1 5.48 65.56 -37.01
N PRO A 2 6.79 65.26 -36.83
CA PRO A 2 7.42 64.01 -36.40
C PRO A 2 8.35 64.26 -35.18
N LEU A 3 8.75 63.29 -34.34
CA LEU A 3 10.01 62.51 -34.38
C LEU A 3 10.01 61.69 -33.06
N ALA A 4 9.86 60.37 -33.09
CA ALA A 4 10.96 59.39 -33.08
C ALA A 4 11.97 59.61 -31.92
N THR A 5 11.93 58.73 -30.91
CA THR A 5 13.15 58.27 -30.23
C THR A 5 12.93 56.82 -29.80
N VAL A 6 13.58 55.94 -30.55
CA VAL A 6 13.76 54.52 -30.25
C VAL A 6 14.98 54.42 -29.35
N ALA A 7 14.81 53.94 -28.11
CA ALA A 7 15.92 53.57 -27.25
C ALA A 7 15.95 52.04 -27.13
N ALA A 8 16.87 51.43 -27.89
CA ALA A 8 17.25 50.04 -27.79
C ALA A 8 18.05 49.83 -26.49
N LEU A 9 17.68 48.81 -25.72
CA LEU A 9 18.48 48.30 -24.59
C LEU A 9 19.09 46.94 -24.97
N PRO A 10 20.34 46.68 -24.54
CA PRO A 10 21.16 45.62 -25.08
C PRO A 10 20.86 44.25 -24.48
N ALA A 11 21.11 43.24 -25.32
CA ALA A 11 21.13 41.83 -25.01
C ALA A 11 22.10 41.49 -23.88
N ALA A 12 21.58 40.92 -22.79
CA ALA A 12 22.37 40.39 -21.71
C ALA A 12 22.36 38.85 -21.74
N ALA A 13 23.50 38.31 -22.15
CA ALA A 13 24.12 37.06 -21.72
C ALA A 13 23.27 35.78 -21.70
N SER A 14 23.39 35.03 -22.80
CA SER A 14 23.24 33.58 -22.84
C SER A 14 24.06 32.92 -21.72
N ARG A 15 23.38 32.34 -20.73
CA ARG A 15 24.01 31.47 -19.73
C ARG A 15 24.38 30.15 -20.43
N PRO A 16 25.59 29.61 -20.24
CA PRO A 16 25.94 28.28 -20.73
C PRO A 16 25.05 27.25 -20.03
N ALA A 17 24.42 26.41 -20.85
CA ALA A 17 23.62 25.28 -20.42
C ALA A 17 24.47 24.36 -19.54
N LEU A 18 24.03 24.15 -18.30
CA LEU A 18 24.53 23.08 -17.46
C LEU A 18 24.24 21.74 -18.16
N PRO A 19 25.19 20.79 -18.18
CA PRO A 19 24.93 19.47 -18.72
C PRO A 19 23.81 18.81 -17.91
N PRO A 20 22.87 18.08 -18.55
CA PRO A 20 22.01 17.18 -17.81
C PRO A 20 22.90 16.11 -17.19
N ALA A 21 23.15 16.22 -15.88
CA ALA A 21 23.74 15.15 -15.12
C ALA A 21 22.72 14.00 -15.09
N THR A 22 22.88 13.13 -16.08
CA THR A 22 22.29 11.81 -16.19
C THR A 22 22.55 11.07 -14.89
N ARG A 23 21.58 11.13 -13.98
CA ARG A 23 21.41 10.13 -12.92
C ARG A 23 20.01 9.57 -13.04
N GLN A 24 19.72 9.03 -14.23
CA GLN A 24 18.83 7.87 -14.33
C GLN A 24 19.52 6.75 -13.56
N GLN A 25 19.36 6.80 -12.24
CA GLN A 25 19.50 5.64 -11.41
C GLN A 25 18.36 4.75 -11.85
N ALA A 26 18.67 3.89 -12.82
CA ALA A 26 17.87 2.73 -13.16
C ALA A 26 17.88 1.83 -11.93
N CYS A 27 17.09 2.20 -10.93
CA CYS A 27 16.49 1.24 -10.03
C CYS A 27 15.57 0.42 -10.93
N ALA A 28 16.14 -0.58 -11.58
CA ALA A 28 15.38 -1.74 -12.02
C ALA A 28 14.86 -2.41 -10.75
N GLU A 29 13.89 -1.77 -10.10
CA GLU A 29 13.06 -2.42 -9.10
C GLU A 29 12.21 -3.40 -9.91
N VAL A 30 12.71 -4.63 -9.93
CA VAL A 30 11.96 -5.84 -10.24
C VAL A 30 10.57 -5.64 -9.66
N LEU A 31 9.56 -5.57 -10.54
CA LEU A 31 8.19 -5.76 -10.12
C LEU A 31 8.20 -7.06 -9.35
N HIS A 32 8.06 -6.99 -8.03
CA HIS A 32 8.09 -8.16 -7.17
C HIS A 32 6.82 -8.94 -7.49
N GLU A 33 6.92 -9.78 -8.50
CA GLU A 33 5.88 -10.70 -8.91
C GLU A 33 5.75 -11.69 -7.77
N PHE A 34 4.70 -11.54 -7.00
CA PHE A 34 4.45 -12.38 -5.84
C PHE A 34 4.28 -13.83 -6.33
N SER A 35 5.21 -14.70 -5.95
CA SER A 35 5.26 -16.09 -6.45
C SER A 35 4.39 -17.08 -5.65
N GLY A 36 3.70 -16.61 -4.61
CA GLY A 36 2.84 -17.44 -3.75
C GLY A 36 1.34 -17.33 -4.08
N ILE A 37 0.51 -18.00 -3.28
CA ILE A 37 -0.95 -17.82 -3.30
C ILE A 37 -1.30 -16.60 -2.44
N PRO A 38 -1.79 -15.50 -3.03
CA PRO A 38 -2.06 -14.29 -2.27
C PRO A 38 -3.29 -14.50 -1.37
N PHE A 39 -3.18 -14.06 -0.11
CA PHE A 39 -4.31 -14.09 0.81
C PHE A 39 -5.25 -12.92 0.58
N PHE A 40 -4.69 -11.77 0.23
CA PHE A 40 -5.48 -10.59 -0.07
C PHE A 40 -4.83 -9.74 -1.15
N ALA A 41 -5.62 -8.84 -1.71
CA ALA A 41 -5.14 -7.78 -2.57
C ALA A 41 -5.69 -6.43 -2.13
N LEU A 42 -4.95 -5.37 -2.41
CA LEU A 42 -5.37 -3.98 -2.24
C LEU A 42 -5.45 -3.35 -3.61
N GLU A 43 -6.62 -2.81 -3.95
CA GLU A 43 -6.81 -1.99 -5.15
C GLU A 43 -6.66 -0.52 -4.78
N VAL A 44 -5.71 0.16 -5.41
CA VAL A 44 -5.34 1.54 -5.12
C VAL A 44 -6.11 2.49 -6.02
N GLY A 45 -6.68 3.55 -5.44
CA GLY A 45 -7.35 4.59 -6.20
C GLY A 45 -7.36 5.94 -5.49
N GLY A 46 -8.19 6.83 -6.02
CA GLY A 46 -8.31 8.22 -5.57
C GLY A 46 -7.54 9.19 -6.44
N THR A 47 -7.68 10.48 -6.15
CA THR A 47 -7.09 11.57 -6.93
C THR A 47 -5.57 11.69 -6.75
N ALA A 48 -5.00 10.98 -5.77
CA ALA A 48 -3.56 10.85 -5.58
C ALA A 48 -2.87 9.98 -6.64
N VAL A 49 -3.61 9.09 -7.31
CA VAL A 49 -3.07 8.17 -8.33
C VAL A 49 -2.85 8.94 -9.63
N ARG A 50 -1.70 8.73 -10.29
CA ARG A 50 -1.39 9.38 -11.57
C ARG A 50 -2.40 8.99 -12.64
N GLU A 51 -2.73 9.96 -13.48
CA GLU A 51 -3.53 9.73 -14.66
C GLU A 51 -2.84 8.73 -15.60
N GLY A 52 -3.60 7.83 -16.20
CA GLY A 52 -3.08 6.79 -17.09
C GLY A 52 -2.44 5.58 -16.40
N ALA A 53 -2.33 5.53 -15.07
CA ALA A 53 -1.85 4.32 -14.38
C ALA A 53 -2.76 3.12 -14.70
N LEU A 54 -2.21 2.01 -15.19
CA LEU A 54 -3.00 0.85 -15.62
C LEU A 54 -3.58 0.11 -14.40
N ALA A 55 -4.77 -0.49 -14.53
CA ALA A 55 -5.41 -1.21 -13.43
C ALA A 55 -4.51 -2.28 -12.78
N GLY A 56 -3.73 -3.01 -13.58
CA GLY A 56 -2.77 -4.01 -13.08
C GLY A 56 -1.62 -3.43 -12.25
N GLN A 57 -1.28 -2.15 -12.45
CA GLN A 57 -0.26 -1.43 -11.66
C GLN A 57 -0.83 -0.83 -10.37
N ARG A 58 -2.17 -0.79 -10.23
CA ARG A 58 -2.87 -0.26 -9.05
C ARG A 58 -3.21 -1.35 -8.04
N ARG A 59 -2.53 -2.49 -8.07
CA ARG A 59 -2.82 -3.62 -7.19
C ARG A 59 -1.59 -4.04 -6.41
N VAL A 60 -1.75 -4.18 -5.10
CA VAL A 60 -0.76 -4.81 -4.22
C VAL A 60 -1.32 -6.16 -3.80
N GLN A 61 -0.60 -7.23 -4.10
CA GLN A 61 -0.96 -8.58 -3.64
C GLN A 61 -0.05 -8.98 -2.50
N HIS A 62 -0.61 -9.66 -1.50
CA HIS A 62 0.13 -10.08 -0.34
C HIS A 62 -0.37 -11.42 0.20
N GLY A 63 0.55 -12.22 0.71
CA GLY A 63 0.31 -13.54 1.25
C GLY A 63 1.58 -14.11 1.86
N PRO A 64 1.52 -15.34 2.36
CA PRO A 64 2.70 -16.01 2.88
C PRO A 64 3.66 -16.36 1.72
N PRO A 65 4.98 -16.34 1.97
CA PRO A 65 5.98 -16.68 0.95
C PRO A 65 5.90 -18.15 0.51
N ALA A 66 5.44 -19.03 1.40
CA ALA A 66 5.14 -20.43 1.14
C ALA A 66 3.83 -20.83 1.84
N GLU A 67 3.12 -21.85 1.35
CA GLU A 67 1.79 -22.22 1.86
C GLU A 67 1.76 -22.54 3.37
N GLN A 68 2.89 -23.00 3.92
CA GLN A 68 3.06 -23.46 5.29
C GLN A 68 3.63 -22.40 6.23
N GLU A 69 4.03 -21.24 5.70
CA GLU A 69 4.60 -20.16 6.50
C GLU A 69 3.53 -19.16 6.95
N PRO A 70 3.70 -18.52 8.12
CA PRO A 70 2.80 -17.44 8.54
C PRO A 70 2.87 -16.27 7.54
N CYS A 71 1.71 -15.66 7.28
CA CYS A 71 1.66 -14.48 6.43
C CYS A 71 2.32 -13.30 7.16
N PRO A 72 3.44 -12.75 6.64
CA PRO A 72 4.10 -11.62 7.29
C PRO A 72 3.18 -10.38 7.26
N PRO A 73 3.34 -9.42 8.17
CA PRO A 73 2.59 -8.17 8.10
C PRO A 73 2.95 -7.37 6.84
N LEU A 74 1.95 -6.84 6.14
CA LEU A 74 2.15 -5.91 5.03
C LEU A 74 2.22 -4.49 5.57
N VAL A 75 3.39 -3.86 5.50
CA VAL A 75 3.56 -2.45 5.86
C VAL A 75 3.57 -1.59 4.60
N LEU A 76 2.67 -0.60 4.55
CA LEU A 76 2.60 0.36 3.46
C LEU A 76 3.03 1.74 3.93
N GLY A 77 3.75 2.44 3.07
CA GLY A 77 4.22 3.79 3.31
C GLY A 77 5.30 4.16 2.31
N ARG A 78 5.69 5.43 2.29
CA ARG A 78 6.61 5.96 1.29
C ARG A 78 7.97 5.26 1.25
N ASN A 79 8.44 4.74 2.39
CA ASN A 79 9.72 4.02 2.46
C ASN A 79 9.59 2.55 2.10
N MET A 80 8.37 2.00 2.09
CA MET A 80 8.12 0.60 1.78
C MET A 80 7.70 0.50 0.31
N GLN A 81 8.43 -0.23 -0.53
CA GLN A 81 8.14 -0.32 -1.98
C GLN A 81 8.15 1.07 -2.65
N SER A 82 9.20 1.87 -2.44
CA SER A 82 9.24 3.26 -2.88
C SER A 82 9.02 3.44 -4.39
N GLY A 83 9.59 2.60 -5.25
CA GLY A 83 9.39 2.74 -6.71
C GLY A 83 8.01 2.28 -7.18
N PHE A 84 7.28 1.46 -6.40
CA PHE A 84 5.84 1.26 -6.64
C PHE A 84 5.08 2.58 -6.44
N TRP A 85 5.24 3.23 -5.29
CA TRP A 85 4.52 4.47 -4.98
C TRP A 85 4.93 5.64 -5.86
N GLN A 86 6.21 5.79 -6.21
CA GLN A 86 6.67 6.87 -7.09
C GLN A 86 6.07 6.80 -8.49
N ARG A 87 5.91 5.57 -9.03
CA ARG A 87 5.26 5.34 -10.32
C ARG A 87 3.75 5.55 -10.24
N LEU A 88 3.13 5.13 -9.15
CA LEU A 88 1.69 5.12 -9.01
C LEU A 88 1.09 6.48 -8.58
N LEU A 89 1.76 7.19 -7.67
CA LEU A 89 1.24 8.41 -7.04
C LEU A 89 1.84 9.68 -7.67
N SER A 90 1.06 10.76 -7.66
CA SER A 90 1.59 12.09 -7.96
C SER A 90 2.72 12.44 -6.98
N GLU A 91 3.65 13.30 -7.39
CA GLU A 91 4.79 13.67 -6.54
C GLU A 91 4.33 14.30 -5.21
N GLN A 92 3.29 15.13 -5.26
CA GLN A 92 2.71 15.73 -4.05
C GLN A 92 2.13 14.67 -3.11
N ALA A 93 1.37 13.70 -3.62
CA ALA A 93 0.79 12.64 -2.80
C ALA A 93 1.86 11.68 -2.24
N PHE A 94 2.85 11.32 -3.06
CA PHE A 94 3.99 10.51 -2.62
C PHE A 94 4.74 11.17 -1.46
N ASN A 95 5.02 12.47 -1.56
CA ASN A 95 5.76 13.19 -0.52
C ASN A 95 4.95 13.33 0.78
N ALA A 96 3.63 13.32 0.69
CA ALA A 96 2.75 13.46 1.84
C ALA A 96 2.40 12.13 2.52
N LEU A 97 2.61 11.01 1.84
CA LEU A 97 2.51 9.68 2.44
C LEU A 97 3.60 9.51 3.51
N SER A 98 3.19 9.13 4.71
CA SER A 98 4.08 8.78 5.82
C SER A 98 5.07 7.67 5.43
N ARG A 99 6.27 7.66 6.03
CA ARG A 99 7.31 6.65 5.78
C ARG A 99 6.79 5.22 6.00
N GLN A 100 6.08 5.04 7.11
CA GLN A 100 5.20 3.92 7.42
C GLN A 100 3.84 4.54 7.73
N HIS A 101 2.80 4.08 7.06
CA HIS A 101 1.48 4.71 7.11
C HIS A 101 0.45 3.78 7.73
N LEU A 102 0.39 2.55 7.23
CA LEU A 102 -0.49 1.52 7.76
C LEU A 102 0.19 0.16 7.70
N GLN A 103 -0.31 -0.76 8.50
CA GLN A 103 0.06 -2.16 8.50
C GLN A 103 -1.19 -3.01 8.41
N ILE A 104 -1.16 -4.03 7.56
CA ILE A 104 -2.18 -5.09 7.53
C ILE A 104 -1.54 -6.37 8.05
N GLU A 105 -2.19 -6.99 9.02
CA GLU A 105 -1.71 -8.22 9.65
C GLU A 105 -2.83 -9.26 9.72
N VAL A 106 -2.43 -10.53 9.74
CA VAL A 106 -3.34 -11.65 9.97
C VAL A 106 -3.39 -11.91 11.47
N SER A 107 -4.60 -12.01 12.04
CA SER A 107 -4.75 -12.34 13.46
C SER A 107 -4.33 -13.79 13.72
N GLU A 108 -3.49 -13.99 14.75
CA GLU A 108 -3.03 -15.32 15.17
C GLU A 108 -4.18 -16.21 15.68
N GLU A 109 -5.26 -15.61 16.18
CA GLU A 109 -6.45 -16.31 16.66
C GLU A 109 -7.15 -17.11 15.54
N GLY A 110 -6.97 -16.71 14.27
CA GLY A 110 -7.53 -17.41 13.11
C GLY A 110 -6.74 -18.65 12.69
N CYS A 111 -5.55 -18.90 13.22
CA CYS A 111 -4.66 -19.97 12.76
C CYS A 111 -5.07 -21.37 13.24
N SER A 112 -6.00 -21.49 14.18
CA SER A 112 -6.48 -22.77 14.74
C SER A 112 -7.59 -23.44 13.91
N GLY A 113 -7.53 -23.31 12.58
CA GLY A 113 -8.53 -23.87 11.66
C GLY A 113 -9.78 -23.01 11.44
N GLY A 114 -9.78 -21.77 11.94
CA GLY A 114 -10.84 -20.79 11.70
C GLY A 114 -10.65 -20.01 10.39
N PRO A 115 -11.61 -19.15 10.04
CA PRO A 115 -11.42 -18.19 8.95
C PRO A 115 -10.26 -17.24 9.28
N ILE A 116 -9.48 -16.89 8.26
CA ILE A 116 -8.39 -15.93 8.40
C ILE A 116 -8.99 -14.55 8.66
N ILE A 117 -8.61 -13.93 9.79
CA ILE A 117 -9.05 -12.60 10.17
C ILE A 117 -7.94 -11.61 9.81
N PHE A 118 -8.31 -10.53 9.11
CA PHE A 118 -7.39 -9.47 8.73
C PHE A 118 -7.64 -8.23 9.57
N LEU A 119 -6.56 -7.61 10.05
CA LEU A 119 -6.58 -6.41 10.85
C LEU A 119 -5.76 -5.33 10.14
N VAL A 120 -6.28 -4.10 10.10
CA VAL A 120 -5.51 -2.91 9.72
C VAL A 120 -5.13 -2.13 10.97
N ARG A 121 -3.88 -1.68 11.02
CA ARG A 121 -3.33 -0.83 12.07
C ARG A 121 -2.85 0.49 11.46
N ASN A 122 -3.21 1.60 12.07
CA ASN A 122 -2.62 2.89 11.72
C ASN A 122 -1.21 3.01 12.31
N LEU A 123 -0.20 3.35 11.49
CA LEU A 123 1.17 3.61 11.96
C LEU A 123 1.51 5.12 11.93
N SER A 124 0.65 5.93 11.33
CA SER A 124 0.87 7.35 11.11
C SER A 124 0.29 8.20 12.24
N GLU A 125 1.12 9.03 12.86
CA GLU A 125 0.68 10.04 13.86
C GLU A 125 -0.03 11.23 13.23
N ARG A 126 0.44 11.66 12.06
CA ARG A 126 0.04 12.95 11.47
C ARG A 126 -1.18 12.82 10.57
N ASN A 127 -1.29 11.68 9.90
CA ASN A 127 -2.32 11.41 8.90
C ASN A 127 -3.03 10.13 9.33
N PRO A 128 -4.15 10.21 10.06
CA PRO A 128 -4.90 9.03 10.46
C PRO A 128 -5.58 8.38 9.25
N ILE A 129 -5.78 7.06 9.33
CA ILE A 129 -6.53 6.31 8.33
C ILE A 129 -8.00 6.17 8.76
N ARG A 130 -8.91 6.06 7.80
CA ARG A 130 -10.32 5.76 8.04
C ARG A 130 -10.69 4.46 7.34
N VAL A 131 -11.62 3.70 7.90
CA VAL A 131 -12.12 2.46 7.29
C VAL A 131 -13.64 2.55 7.16
N SER A 132 -14.13 2.32 5.94
CA SER A 132 -15.55 2.35 5.56
C SER A 132 -15.89 1.07 4.80
N THR A 133 -17.17 0.69 4.79
CA THR A 133 -17.68 -0.43 4.00
C THR A 133 -18.05 -0.03 2.57
N SER A 134 -18.07 1.27 2.27
CA SER A 134 -18.45 1.84 0.97
C SER A 134 -17.51 2.97 0.56
N LEU A 135 -17.36 3.14 -0.75
CA LEU A 135 -16.59 4.22 -1.39
C LEU A 135 -17.39 5.53 -1.51
N GLU A 136 -18.64 5.57 -1.05
CA GLU A 136 -19.46 6.78 -1.07
C GLU A 136 -18.85 7.88 -0.20
N ASP A 137 -18.70 9.09 -0.76
CA ASP A 137 -18.01 10.22 -0.11
C ASP A 137 -18.57 10.54 1.28
N CYS A 138 -19.90 10.49 1.43
CA CYS A 138 -20.57 10.72 2.72
C CYS A 138 -20.16 9.70 3.80
N ALA A 139 -19.99 8.43 3.44
CA ALA A 139 -19.60 7.37 4.36
C ALA A 139 -18.11 7.48 4.74
N LEU A 140 -17.27 7.86 3.78
CA LEU A 140 -15.83 8.01 3.99
C LEU A 140 -15.49 9.16 4.95
N GLU A 141 -16.14 10.31 4.78
CA GLU A 141 -15.92 11.48 5.65
C GLU A 141 -16.49 11.27 7.07
N ALA A 142 -17.57 10.50 7.19
CA ALA A 142 -18.18 10.16 8.48
C ALA A 142 -17.42 9.07 9.26
N ALA A 143 -16.60 8.25 8.59
CA ALA A 143 -15.89 7.14 9.23
C ALA A 143 -14.90 7.62 10.30
N ILE A 144 -14.95 7.05 11.49
CA ILE A 144 -14.09 7.44 12.62
C ILE A 144 -12.61 7.22 12.26
N PRO A 145 -11.74 8.23 12.39
CA PRO A 145 -10.31 8.09 12.14
C PRO A 145 -9.66 7.17 13.18
N LEU A 146 -8.87 6.21 12.70
CA LEU A 146 -8.10 5.32 13.56
C LEU A 146 -6.91 6.09 14.14
N GLN A 147 -6.81 6.10 15.47
CA GLN A 147 -5.65 6.66 16.16
C GLN A 147 -4.40 5.82 15.89
N ARG A 148 -3.22 6.38 16.15
CA ARG A 148 -1.96 5.65 16.01
C ARG A 148 -2.04 4.34 16.82
N ASP A 149 -1.57 3.26 16.22
CA ASP A 149 -1.54 1.91 16.78
C ASP A 149 -2.89 1.26 17.05
N GLN A 150 -4.00 1.96 16.77
CA GLN A 150 -5.33 1.39 16.80
C GLN A 150 -5.52 0.40 15.65
N ARG A 151 -6.13 -0.74 15.99
CA ARG A 151 -6.46 -1.82 15.07
C ARG A 151 -7.95 -1.82 14.71
N ARG A 152 -8.27 -2.23 13.48
CA ARG A 152 -9.64 -2.47 13.04
C ARG A 152 -9.71 -3.68 12.12
N LEU A 153 -10.80 -4.43 12.23
CA LEU A 153 -11.06 -5.58 11.37
C LEU A 153 -11.33 -5.13 9.93
N LEU A 154 -10.79 -5.87 8.96
CA LEU A 154 -11.01 -5.68 7.53
C LEU A 154 -11.86 -6.81 6.96
N ASN A 155 -12.92 -6.44 6.25
CA ASN A 155 -13.78 -7.32 5.48
C ASN A 155 -13.56 -7.12 3.98
N HIS A 156 -13.92 -8.12 3.18
CA HIS A 156 -13.88 -8.00 1.72
C HIS A 156 -14.73 -6.81 1.26
N GLY A 157 -14.14 -5.92 0.47
CA GLY A 157 -14.77 -4.71 -0.04
C GLY A 157 -14.56 -3.47 0.83
N ASP A 158 -14.00 -3.61 2.05
CA ASP A 158 -13.73 -2.46 2.91
C ASP A 158 -12.74 -1.49 2.24
N VAL A 159 -13.03 -0.21 2.40
CA VAL A 159 -12.25 0.90 1.87
C VAL A 159 -11.44 1.52 2.99
N ILE A 160 -10.12 1.51 2.82
CA ILE A 160 -9.17 2.19 3.70
C ILE A 160 -8.82 3.53 3.06
N LEU A 161 -9.32 4.63 3.64
CA LEU A 161 -9.00 5.97 3.20
C LEU A 161 -7.73 6.47 3.90
N VAL A 162 -6.79 6.93 3.08
CA VAL A 162 -5.58 7.65 3.45
C VAL A 162 -5.70 9.05 2.87
N ASN A 163 -5.62 10.09 3.70
CA ASN A 163 -5.69 11.48 3.21
C ASN A 163 -4.26 12.03 3.06
N PRO A 164 -3.61 11.89 1.88
CA PRO A 164 -2.25 12.37 1.73
C PRO A 164 -2.16 13.89 1.81
N ASN A 165 -3.13 14.70 1.38
CA ASN A 165 -3.08 16.17 1.58
C ASN A 165 -4.42 16.85 1.27
N LYS A 166 -4.54 18.16 1.56
CA LYS A 166 -5.70 19.01 1.23
C LYS A 166 -5.93 19.09 -0.29
N GLY A 167 -6.65 18.10 -0.85
CA GLY A 167 -7.02 18.03 -2.28
C GLY A 167 -6.63 16.73 -2.99
N SER A 168 -5.86 15.85 -2.35
CA SER A 168 -5.56 14.52 -2.91
C SER A 168 -6.04 13.44 -1.95
N THR A 169 -6.86 12.52 -2.46
CA THR A 169 -7.35 11.35 -1.72
C THR A 169 -6.65 10.11 -2.23
N LEU A 170 -6.22 9.25 -1.31
CA LEU A 170 -5.68 7.93 -1.61
C LEU A 170 -6.54 6.91 -0.89
N TRP A 171 -7.06 5.92 -1.59
CA TRP A 171 -7.81 4.86 -0.93
C TRP A 171 -7.36 3.49 -1.40
N PHE A 172 -7.62 2.50 -0.57
CA PHE A 172 -7.38 1.09 -0.84
C PHE A 172 -8.68 0.32 -0.67
N ILE A 173 -9.08 -0.46 -1.66
CA ILE A 173 -10.16 -1.45 -1.52
C ILE A 173 -9.53 -2.78 -1.12
N PHE A 174 -9.90 -3.29 0.04
CA PHE A 174 -9.44 -4.57 0.53
C PHE A 174 -10.19 -5.72 -0.15
N ARG A 175 -9.47 -6.60 -0.83
CA ARG A 175 -10.00 -7.81 -1.46
C ARG A 175 -9.49 -9.03 -0.72
N ASN A 176 -10.36 -9.66 0.06
CA ASN A 176 -10.07 -10.99 0.61
C ASN A 176 -10.09 -12.02 -0.53
N LEU A 177 -8.97 -12.72 -0.74
CA LEU A 177 -8.82 -13.77 -1.75
C LEU A 177 -8.88 -15.18 -1.16
N THR A 178 -8.88 -15.31 0.18
CA THR A 178 -8.97 -16.62 0.85
C THR A 178 -10.37 -17.19 0.82
N ALA A 179 -11.41 -16.38 0.62
CA ALA A 179 -12.82 -16.80 0.65
C ALA A 179 -13.20 -17.85 -0.42
N GLY A 180 -12.45 -17.94 -1.52
CA GLY A 180 -12.64 -18.95 -2.56
C GLY A 180 -11.73 -20.17 -2.43
N CYS A 181 -10.71 -20.11 -1.58
CA CYS A 181 -9.81 -21.23 -1.34
C CYS A 181 -10.38 -22.06 -0.19
N SER A 182 -11.03 -23.18 -0.52
CA SER A 182 -11.31 -24.23 0.46
C SER A 182 -9.98 -24.80 0.96
N ARG A 183 -9.34 -24.14 1.92
CA ARG A 183 -8.26 -24.74 2.69
C ARG A 183 -8.87 -25.97 3.36
N GLN A 184 -8.51 -27.16 2.86
CA GLN A 184 -8.86 -28.36 3.59
C GLN A 184 -8.29 -28.20 4.99
N PRO A 185 -9.12 -28.38 6.05
CA PRO A 185 -8.64 -28.26 7.42
C PRO A 185 -7.48 -29.23 7.56
N PHE A 186 -6.29 -28.68 7.79
CA PHE A 186 -5.11 -29.47 8.01
C PHE A 186 -5.38 -30.26 9.29
N ALA A 187 -5.54 -31.57 9.17
CA ALA A 187 -5.49 -32.45 10.31
C ALA A 187 -4.14 -32.16 10.96
N ALA A 188 -4.18 -31.48 12.12
CA ALA A 188 -3.00 -31.30 12.94
C ALA A 188 -2.33 -32.67 13.02
N PHE A 189 -1.10 -32.77 12.52
CA PHE A 189 -0.24 -33.92 12.81
C PHE A 189 -0.05 -33.88 14.31
N ALA A 190 -0.99 -34.50 15.03
CA ALA A 190 -0.87 -34.78 16.43
C ALA A 190 0.47 -35.49 16.56
N ALA A 191 1.41 -34.83 17.22
CA ALA A 191 2.70 -35.38 17.54
C ALA A 191 2.44 -36.78 18.13
N LEU A 192 2.83 -37.81 17.37
CA LEU A 192 2.82 -39.18 17.83
C LEU A 192 3.59 -39.20 19.16
N PRO A 193 3.00 -39.67 20.26
CA PRO A 193 3.77 -39.87 21.47
C PRO A 193 4.81 -40.94 21.16
N THR A 194 6.07 -40.53 21.11
CA THR A 194 7.23 -41.42 21.12
C THR A 194 7.38 -41.99 22.54
N SER A 195 6.43 -42.82 22.95
CA SER A 195 6.59 -43.67 24.12
C SER A 195 7.42 -44.88 23.72
N SER A 196 8.74 -44.69 23.78
CA SER A 196 9.73 -45.76 23.70
C SER A 196 9.43 -46.81 24.76
N ALA A 197 9.04 -48.01 24.32
CA ALA A 197 9.26 -49.21 25.10
C ALA A 197 10.78 -49.45 25.18
N ARG A 198 11.33 -49.55 26.39
CA ARG A 198 12.56 -50.32 26.61
C ARG A 198 12.60 -50.85 28.04
N GLU A 199 12.52 -52.18 28.09
CA GLU A 199 12.87 -53.13 29.15
C GLU A 199 13.79 -52.61 30.26
N ALA A 200 13.38 -52.85 31.51
CA ALA A 200 14.09 -53.68 32.47
C ALA A 200 13.10 -54.25 33.49
#